data_AF-A0A813J545-F1
#
_entry.id   AF-A0A813J545-F1
#
_cell.length_a   1.000
_cell.length_b   1.000
_cell.length_c   1.000
_cell.angle_alpha   90.00
_cell.angle_beta   90.00
_cell.angle_gamma   90.00
#
_symmetry.space_group_name_H-M   'P 1'
#
loop_
_entity.id
_entity.type
_entity.pdbx_description
1 polymer ?
#
loop_
_entity_poly.entity_id
_entity_poly.type
_entity_poly.pdbx_seq_one_letter_code
_entity_poly.pdbx_strand_id
1 'polypeptide(L)'
;MALQDSFAVSGQKTLAGIVRTNSFMRGDSASDATDMQVQGVLYAELSRFNHSCAPNAEQSWDGKAGELQVYASRDIARGEELCLYYVDVRAPTLDRASLLEVFGFRCACAACTATDAASDQRRTRIRELVAETPAVAEEDAEQALQMVVETLDLYEQEGLCSASFGQNACFMAYQLSLGLEEFGQAEIWAKKAFEYSLLCHGATHATTRILKRHASRQRQ
;
A
#
# COMPACT_ATOMS: atom_id res chain seq x y z
N MET A 1 12.37 -24.52 7.74
CA MET A 1 11.93 -24.66 6.33
C MET A 1 12.83 -23.78 5.47
N ALA A 2 13.23 -24.25 4.29
CA ALA A 2 14.09 -23.48 3.38
C ALA A 2 13.25 -22.48 2.56
N LEU A 3 13.78 -21.27 2.32
CA LEU A 3 13.14 -20.24 1.51
C LEU A 3 13.00 -20.65 0.05
N GLN A 4 11.98 -20.12 -0.63
CA GLN A 4 11.69 -20.45 -2.02
C GLN A 4 12.68 -19.78 -2.99
N ASP A 5 12.98 -20.44 -4.11
CA ASP A 5 13.69 -19.83 -5.22
C ASP A 5 12.88 -20.10 -6.49
N SER A 6 12.18 -19.09 -6.98
CA SER A 6 11.34 -19.20 -8.18
C SER A 6 12.16 -19.22 -9.48
N PHE A 7 13.48 -19.07 -9.40
CA PHE A 7 14.43 -19.12 -10.53
C PHE A 7 15.27 -20.40 -10.54
N ALA A 8 15.01 -21.33 -9.61
CA ALA A 8 15.75 -22.56 -9.51
C ALA A 8 15.60 -23.41 -10.79
N VAL A 9 16.72 -23.77 -11.41
CA VAL A 9 16.75 -24.68 -12.57
C VAL A 9 16.99 -26.10 -12.07
N SER A 10 16.13 -27.04 -12.47
CA SER A 10 16.22 -28.46 -12.05
C SER A 10 16.27 -28.64 -10.51
N GLY A 11 15.60 -27.76 -9.76
CA GLY A 11 15.56 -27.79 -8.29
C GLY A 11 16.80 -27.25 -7.58
N GLN A 12 17.83 -26.80 -8.31
CA GLN A 12 19.02 -26.19 -7.71
C GLN A 12 18.77 -24.72 -7.38
N LYS A 13 18.72 -24.39 -6.08
CA LYS A 13 18.52 -23.03 -5.59
C LYS A 13 19.83 -22.22 -5.64
N THR A 14 19.71 -20.94 -5.87
CA THR A 14 20.80 -19.96 -5.80
C THR A 14 20.48 -18.90 -4.76
N LEU A 15 21.51 -18.29 -4.16
CA LEU A 15 21.29 -17.16 -3.26
C LEU A 15 20.57 -16.00 -3.95
N ALA A 16 20.95 -15.71 -5.20
CA ALA A 16 20.34 -14.64 -5.99
C ALA A 16 18.85 -14.89 -6.24
N GLY A 17 18.48 -16.13 -6.57
CA GLY A 17 17.09 -16.52 -6.79
C GLY A 17 16.26 -16.49 -5.50
N ILE A 18 16.82 -16.94 -4.37
CA ILE A 18 16.19 -16.80 -3.04
C ILE A 18 15.96 -15.32 -2.70
N VAL A 19 16.98 -14.47 -2.83
CA VAL A 19 16.86 -13.03 -2.54
C VAL A 19 15.80 -12.40 -3.44
N ARG A 20 15.84 -12.64 -4.75
CA ARG A 20 14.88 -12.08 -5.70
C ARG A 20 13.44 -12.54 -5.45
N THR A 21 13.25 -13.73 -4.89
CA THR A 21 11.91 -14.29 -4.61
C THR A 21 11.33 -13.79 -3.28
N ASN A 22 12.18 -13.51 -2.28
CA ASN A 22 11.73 -13.32 -0.89
C ASN A 22 12.10 -11.95 -0.29
N SER A 23 12.78 -11.09 -1.03
CA SER A 23 13.19 -9.79 -0.52
C SER A 23 12.02 -8.81 -0.41
N PHE A 24 11.98 -8.12 0.71
CA PHE A 24 11.08 -7.01 0.99
C PHE A 24 11.82 -5.70 0.77
N MET A 25 11.18 -4.74 0.12
CA MET A 25 11.74 -3.39 -0.04
C MET A 25 11.72 -2.66 1.31
N ARG A 26 12.86 -2.09 1.70
CA ARG A 26 12.91 -1.08 2.76
C ARG A 26 12.47 0.27 2.19
N GLY A 27 11.59 0.96 2.89
CA GLY A 27 11.25 2.35 2.60
C GLY A 27 9.95 2.77 3.26
N ASP A 28 10.01 3.89 3.98
CA ASP A 28 8.83 4.67 4.29
C ASP A 28 8.46 5.51 3.05
N SER A 29 7.16 5.75 2.87
CA SER A 29 6.63 6.64 1.83
C SER A 29 7.37 7.99 1.76
N ALA A 30 7.73 8.37 0.53
CA ALA A 30 8.10 9.70 0.02
C ALA A 30 9.34 10.45 0.58
N SER A 31 9.77 10.27 1.83
CA SER A 31 10.91 11.05 2.37
C SER A 31 12.29 10.47 2.11
N ASP A 32 12.38 9.16 1.87
CA ASP A 32 13.66 8.45 1.74
C ASP A 32 14.09 8.26 0.28
N ALA A 33 13.37 8.86 -0.68
CA ALA A 33 13.68 8.80 -2.11
C ALA A 33 15.04 9.43 -2.47
N THR A 34 15.72 10.11 -1.53
CA THR A 34 17.06 10.68 -1.72
C THR A 34 18.18 9.67 -1.46
N ASP A 35 17.91 8.57 -0.74
CA ASP A 35 18.87 7.49 -0.58
C ASP A 35 18.57 6.39 -1.62
N MET A 36 19.19 6.53 -2.79
CA MET A 36 19.10 5.62 -3.95
C MET A 36 19.55 4.16 -3.67
N GLN A 37 19.75 3.79 -2.40
CA GLN A 37 19.96 2.41 -1.97
C GLN A 37 18.67 1.83 -1.40
N VAL A 38 17.73 1.49 -2.28
CA VAL A 38 16.65 0.55 -1.92
C VAL A 38 17.30 -0.79 -1.58
N GLN A 39 17.61 -1.01 -0.30
CA GLN A 39 18.15 -2.27 0.18
C GLN A 39 17.01 -3.25 0.38
N GLY A 40 16.84 -4.18 -0.56
CA GLY A 40 15.97 -5.33 -0.36
C GLY A 40 16.48 -6.15 0.83
N VAL A 41 15.61 -6.44 1.79
CA VAL A 41 15.96 -7.21 3.00
C VAL A 41 15.22 -8.54 2.99
N LEU A 42 15.93 -9.59 3.41
CA LEU A 42 15.39 -10.93 3.53
C LEU A 42 14.91 -11.17 4.96
N TYR A 43 13.60 -11.35 5.13
CA TYR A 43 12.99 -11.69 6.42
C TYR A 43 12.44 -13.11 6.34
N ALA A 44 13.12 -14.08 6.95
CA ALA A 44 12.77 -15.49 6.77
C ALA A 44 11.35 -15.82 7.24
N GLU A 45 10.88 -15.16 8.30
CA GLU A 45 9.55 -15.30 8.87
C GLU A 45 8.48 -14.64 7.99
N LEU A 46 8.73 -13.42 7.52
CA LEU A 46 7.77 -12.68 6.68
C LEU A 46 7.68 -13.27 5.27
N SER A 47 8.74 -13.93 4.79
CA SER A 47 8.75 -14.67 3.51
C SER A 47 7.75 -15.83 3.46
N ARG A 48 7.06 -16.13 4.57
CA ARG A 48 6.03 -17.17 4.64
C ARG A 48 4.64 -16.68 4.32
N PHE A 49 4.41 -15.36 4.33
CA PHE A 49 3.12 -14.79 3.98
C PHE A 49 2.90 -14.96 2.49
N ASN A 50 1.82 -15.64 2.10
CA ASN A 50 1.46 -15.80 0.70
C ASN A 50 0.86 -14.51 0.12
N HIS A 51 0.73 -14.49 -1.21
CA HIS A 51 0.13 -13.38 -1.93
C HIS A 51 -1.40 -13.49 -2.00
N SER A 52 -2.08 -12.36 -1.84
CA SER A 52 -3.45 -12.16 -2.32
C SER A 52 -3.58 -10.77 -2.97
N CYS A 53 -4.34 -10.67 -4.07
CA CYS A 53 -4.73 -9.37 -4.63
C CYS A 53 -5.84 -8.68 -3.82
N ALA A 54 -6.44 -9.40 -2.87
CA ALA A 54 -7.29 -8.87 -1.80
C ALA A 54 -6.66 -9.28 -0.45
N PRO A 55 -5.54 -8.64 -0.06
CA PRO A 55 -4.78 -9.01 1.13
C PRO A 55 -5.57 -8.67 2.41
N ASN A 56 -5.24 -9.36 3.50
CA ASN A 56 -5.80 -9.10 4.83
C ASN A 56 -4.74 -8.61 5.83
N ALA A 57 -3.50 -8.49 5.37
CA ALA A 57 -2.43 -7.85 6.10
C ALA A 57 -1.60 -6.98 5.14
N GLU A 58 -0.90 -6.00 5.71
CA GLU A 58 0.06 -5.16 5.01
C GLU A 58 1.32 -4.98 5.86
N GLN A 59 2.42 -4.60 5.21
CA GLN A 59 3.69 -4.40 5.86
C GLN A 59 3.97 -2.91 6.09
N SER A 60 4.63 -2.59 7.19
CA SER A 60 5.05 -1.24 7.56
C SER A 60 6.49 -1.27 8.05
N TRP A 61 7.34 -0.45 7.46
CA TRP A 61 8.74 -0.33 7.87
C TRP A 61 8.89 0.72 8.97
N ASP A 62 9.25 0.34 10.19
CA ASP A 62 9.62 1.30 11.23
C ASP A 62 11.12 1.58 11.15
N GLY A 63 11.50 2.66 10.46
CA GLY A 63 12.90 3.04 10.30
C GLY A 63 13.62 3.36 11.62
N LYS A 64 12.89 3.75 12.68
CA LYS A 64 13.49 4.02 13.99
C LYS A 64 13.78 2.73 14.76
N ALA A 65 12.89 1.75 14.67
CA ALA A 65 13.11 0.43 15.27
C ALA A 65 14.05 -0.44 14.41
N GLY A 66 14.15 -0.17 13.11
CA GLY A 66 14.88 -1.02 12.17
C GLY A 66 14.12 -2.32 11.86
N GLU A 67 12.79 -2.30 11.98
CA GLU A 67 11.92 -3.48 11.92
C GLU A 67 10.87 -3.36 10.82
N LEU A 68 10.58 -4.48 10.15
CA LEU A 68 9.42 -4.61 9.29
C LEU A 68 8.29 -5.23 10.11
N GLN A 69 7.20 -4.49 10.27
CA GLN A 69 6.02 -4.88 11.02
C GLN A 69 4.91 -5.27 10.05
N VAL A 70 4.02 -6.15 10.50
CA VAL A 70 2.85 -6.57 9.72
C VAL A 70 1.59 -6.24 10.52
N TYR A 71 0.68 -5.55 9.87
CA TYR A 71 -0.58 -5.11 10.44
C TYR A 71 -1.74 -5.76 9.70
N ALA A 72 -2.77 -6.17 10.45
CA ALA A 72 -4.02 -6.61 9.85
C ALA A 72 -4.70 -5.41 9.18
N SER A 73 -5.07 -5.57 7.91
CA SER A 73 -5.71 -4.50 7.12
C SER A 73 -7.24 -4.56 7.18
N ARG A 74 -7.78 -5.65 7.75
CA ARG A 74 -9.20 -5.86 8.07
C ARG A 74 -9.33 -6.93 9.15
N ASP A 75 -10.56 -7.17 9.60
CA ASP A 75 -10.85 -8.32 10.47
C ASP A 75 -10.49 -9.63 9.77
N ILE A 76 -9.87 -10.54 10.52
CA ILE A 76 -9.38 -11.84 10.06
C ILE A 76 -10.03 -12.93 10.89
N ALA A 77 -10.73 -13.86 10.23
CA ALA A 77 -11.39 -14.95 10.92
C ALA A 77 -10.38 -16.00 11.43
N ARG A 78 -10.73 -16.73 12.49
CA ARG A 78 -9.89 -17.84 12.98
C ARG A 78 -9.70 -18.88 11.87
N GLY A 79 -8.45 -19.17 11.55
CA GLY A 79 -8.08 -20.15 10.52
C GLY A 79 -8.02 -19.58 9.10
N GLU A 80 -8.35 -18.29 8.92
CA GLU A 80 -8.07 -17.58 7.67
C GLU A 80 -6.56 -17.38 7.51
N GLU A 81 -6.06 -17.61 6.30
CA GLU A 81 -4.63 -17.43 5.98
C GLU A 81 -4.26 -15.95 5.94
N LEU A 82 -3.10 -15.59 6.48
CA LEU A 82 -2.55 -14.24 6.39
C LEU A 82 -1.85 -14.05 5.04
N CYS A 83 -2.31 -13.06 4.28
CA CYS A 83 -1.79 -12.77 2.95
C CYS A 83 -1.38 -11.30 2.83
N LEU A 84 -0.20 -11.08 2.23
CA LEU A 84 0.29 -9.76 1.81
C LEU A 84 0.06 -9.57 0.31
N TYR A 85 0.30 -8.37 -0.18
CA TYR A 85 0.40 -8.13 -1.62
C TYR A 85 1.87 -8.05 -2.05
N TYR A 86 2.24 -8.77 -3.12
CA TYR A 86 3.61 -8.76 -3.66
C TYR A 86 3.78 -7.75 -4.80
N VAL A 87 2.65 -7.37 -5.41
CA VAL A 87 2.55 -6.52 -6.59
C VAL A 87 1.51 -5.45 -6.32
N ASP A 88 1.49 -4.40 -7.14
CA ASP A 88 0.47 -3.37 -7.03
C ASP A 88 -0.94 -3.94 -7.31
N VAL A 89 -1.75 -4.08 -6.26
CA VAL A 89 -3.12 -4.62 -6.35
C VAL A 89 -4.10 -3.67 -7.01
N ARG A 90 -3.69 -2.42 -7.28
CA ARG A 90 -4.44 -1.44 -8.07
C ARG A 90 -4.31 -1.70 -9.57
N ALA A 91 -3.42 -2.58 -10.02
CA ALA A 91 -3.30 -2.92 -11.43
C ALA A 91 -4.44 -3.85 -11.91
N PRO A 92 -4.85 -3.78 -13.19
CA PRO A 92 -5.82 -4.72 -13.77
C PRO A 92 -5.36 -6.18 -13.68
N THR A 93 -6.30 -7.11 -13.88
CA THR A 93 -6.08 -8.54 -13.62
C THR A 93 -4.95 -9.15 -14.45
N LEU A 94 -4.85 -8.80 -15.73
CA LEU A 94 -3.76 -9.29 -16.59
C LEU A 94 -2.40 -8.73 -16.16
N ASP A 95 -2.32 -7.44 -15.83
CA ASP A 95 -1.09 -6.81 -15.34
C ASP A 95 -0.61 -7.49 -14.05
N ARG A 96 -1.51 -7.71 -13.08
CA ARG A 96 -1.15 -8.43 -11.84
C ARG A 96 -0.66 -9.84 -12.13
N ALA A 97 -1.30 -10.55 -13.07
CA ALA A 97 -0.88 -11.90 -13.46
C ALA A 97 0.55 -11.88 -14.03
N SER A 98 0.84 -10.98 -14.96
CA SER A 98 2.18 -10.82 -15.55
C SER A 98 3.23 -10.43 -14.51
N LEU A 99 2.91 -9.52 -13.58
CA LEU A 99 3.82 -9.16 -12.48
C LEU A 99 4.11 -10.33 -11.53
N LEU A 100 3.18 -11.27 -11.40
CA LEU A 100 3.31 -12.43 -10.52
C LEU A 100 4.05 -13.63 -11.16
N GLU A 101 4.23 -13.65 -12.48
CA GLU A 101 4.91 -14.76 -13.19
C GLU A 101 6.32 -15.04 -12.61
N VAL A 102 6.99 -14.00 -12.15
CA VAL A 102 8.31 -14.05 -11.52
C VAL A 102 8.36 -14.95 -10.28
N PHE A 103 7.23 -15.12 -9.59
CA PHE A 103 7.12 -15.97 -8.40
C PHE A 103 6.75 -17.42 -8.74
N GLY A 104 6.43 -17.72 -10.01
CA GLY A 104 6.17 -19.09 -10.47
C GLY A 104 4.82 -19.66 -10.03
N PHE A 105 3.83 -18.82 -9.74
CA PHE A 105 2.45 -19.24 -9.42
C PHE A 105 1.41 -18.37 -10.11
N ARG A 106 0.17 -18.87 -10.19
CA ARG A 106 -1.00 -18.10 -10.64
C ARG A 106 -1.88 -17.77 -9.44
N CYS A 107 -2.17 -16.50 -9.20
CA CYS A 107 -3.04 -16.10 -8.09
C CYS A 107 -4.49 -16.54 -8.34
N ALA A 108 -5.09 -17.19 -7.34
CA ALA A 108 -6.47 -17.69 -7.36
C ALA A 108 -7.35 -17.03 -6.28
N CYS A 109 -6.97 -15.84 -5.78
CA CYS A 109 -7.78 -15.10 -4.82
C CYS A 109 -9.08 -14.59 -5.45
N ALA A 110 -10.05 -14.18 -4.62
CA ALA A 110 -11.36 -13.67 -5.08
C ALA A 110 -11.25 -12.55 -6.12
N ALA A 111 -10.29 -11.63 -5.94
CA ALA A 111 -10.06 -10.52 -6.88
C ALA A 111 -9.54 -10.97 -8.26
N CYS A 112 -8.95 -12.15 -8.39
CA CYS A 112 -8.48 -12.72 -9.65
C CYS A 112 -9.45 -13.74 -10.26
N THR A 113 -10.27 -14.41 -9.44
CA THR A 113 -11.22 -15.42 -9.93
C THR A 113 -12.53 -14.79 -10.42
N ALA A 114 -12.96 -13.67 -9.83
CA ALA A 114 -14.21 -13.01 -10.19
C ALA A 114 -14.22 -12.35 -11.59
N THR A 115 -13.05 -12.25 -12.26
CA THR A 115 -12.80 -11.62 -13.58
C THR A 115 -13.91 -10.68 -14.05
N ASP A 116 -13.91 -9.45 -13.51
CA ASP A 116 -14.92 -8.43 -13.78
C ASP A 116 -14.29 -7.26 -14.57
N ALA A 117 -14.76 -7.03 -15.79
CA ALA A 117 -14.30 -5.93 -16.63
C ALA A 117 -14.51 -4.56 -15.97
N ALA A 118 -15.57 -4.41 -15.16
CA ALA A 118 -15.81 -3.17 -14.42
C ALA A 118 -14.77 -2.97 -13.31
N SER A 119 -14.35 -4.04 -12.61
CA SER A 119 -13.24 -4.00 -11.66
C SER A 119 -11.93 -3.62 -12.32
N ASP A 120 -11.61 -4.21 -13.47
CA ASP A 120 -10.40 -3.84 -14.22
C ASP A 120 -10.45 -2.37 -14.68
N GLN A 121 -11.62 -1.85 -15.09
CA GLN A 121 -11.77 -0.43 -15.41
C GLN A 121 -11.54 0.48 -14.20
N ARG A 122 -12.12 0.14 -13.04
CA ARG A 122 -11.92 0.91 -11.79
C ARG A 122 -10.45 0.91 -11.37
N ARG A 123 -9.77 -0.23 -11.47
CA ARG A 123 -8.34 -0.38 -11.20
C ARG A 123 -7.44 0.42 -12.15
N THR A 124 -7.76 0.43 -13.45
CA THR A 124 -7.08 1.30 -14.43
C THR A 124 -7.25 2.76 -14.03
N ARG A 125 -8.49 3.20 -13.74
CA ARG A 125 -8.77 4.58 -13.35
C ARG A 125 -8.03 4.99 -12.07
N ILE A 126 -8.00 4.12 -11.06
CA ILE A 126 -7.21 4.33 -9.84
C ILE A 126 -5.74 4.60 -10.17
N ARG A 127 -5.13 3.81 -11.07
CA ARG A 127 -3.71 3.97 -11.42
C ARG A 127 -3.44 5.29 -12.13
N GLU A 128 -4.32 5.68 -13.05
CA GLU A 128 -4.26 6.98 -13.73
C GLU A 128 -4.31 8.12 -12.71
N LEU A 129 -5.35 8.12 -11.84
CA LEU A 129 -5.52 9.12 -10.80
C LEU A 129 -4.29 9.23 -9.89
N VAL A 130 -3.81 8.11 -9.34
CA VAL A 130 -2.65 8.10 -8.44
C VAL A 130 -1.39 8.61 -9.12
N ALA A 131 -1.20 8.32 -10.41
CA ALA A 131 -0.02 8.75 -11.16
C ALA A 131 -0.07 10.24 -11.54
N GLU A 132 -1.25 10.75 -11.89
CA GLU A 132 -1.42 12.11 -12.42
C GLU A 132 -1.63 13.16 -11.34
N THR A 133 -2.27 12.80 -10.21
CA THR A 133 -2.63 13.74 -9.14
C THR A 133 -1.46 14.62 -8.67
N PRO A 134 -0.22 14.12 -8.46
CA PRO A 134 0.88 14.98 -8.02
C PRO A 134 1.20 16.11 -9.00
N ALA A 135 1.17 15.86 -10.31
CA ALA A 135 1.41 16.89 -11.32
C ALA A 135 0.24 17.88 -11.40
N VAL A 136 -1.00 17.36 -11.34
CA VAL A 136 -2.20 18.21 -11.30
C VAL A 136 -2.18 19.10 -10.06
N ALA A 137 -1.73 18.61 -8.91
CA ALA A 137 -1.65 19.37 -7.67
C ALA A 137 -0.72 20.60 -7.73
N GLU A 138 0.27 20.61 -8.63
CA GLU A 138 1.16 21.76 -8.84
C GLU A 138 0.48 22.89 -9.62
N GLU A 139 -0.53 22.56 -10.45
CA GLU A 139 -1.21 23.49 -11.36
C GLU A 139 -2.61 23.87 -10.88
N ASP A 140 -3.37 22.90 -10.38
CA ASP A 140 -4.77 23.01 -9.96
C ASP A 140 -5.04 22.12 -8.72
N ALA A 141 -4.91 22.73 -7.55
CA ALA A 141 -5.11 22.04 -6.28
C ALA A 141 -6.57 21.60 -6.05
N GLU A 142 -7.56 22.30 -6.63
CA GLU A 142 -8.97 21.94 -6.50
C GLU A 142 -9.28 20.69 -7.32
N GLN A 143 -8.81 20.64 -8.57
CA GLN A 143 -8.94 19.46 -9.41
C GLN A 143 -8.20 18.26 -8.81
N ALA A 144 -6.98 18.46 -8.30
CA ALA A 144 -6.24 17.40 -7.62
C ALA A 144 -7.00 16.87 -6.40
N LEU A 145 -7.66 17.73 -5.61
CA LEU A 145 -8.45 17.30 -4.46
C LEU A 145 -9.63 16.43 -4.90
N GLN A 146 -10.32 16.80 -5.98
CA GLN A 146 -11.40 15.97 -6.56
C GLN A 146 -10.90 14.60 -7.02
N MET A 147 -9.72 14.54 -7.65
CA MET A 147 -9.07 13.28 -8.06
C MET A 147 -8.73 12.38 -6.87
N VAL A 148 -8.28 12.97 -5.75
CA VAL A 148 -8.02 12.21 -4.51
C VAL A 148 -9.31 11.64 -3.92
N VAL A 149 -10.40 12.41 -3.92
CA VAL A 149 -11.72 11.94 -3.47
C VAL A 149 -12.21 10.80 -4.35
N GLU A 150 -12.13 10.95 -5.68
CA GLU A 150 -12.48 9.89 -6.63
C GLU A 150 -11.66 8.61 -6.36
N THR A 151 -10.37 8.75 -6.08
CA THR A 151 -9.49 7.61 -5.75
C THR A 151 -9.97 6.87 -4.50
N LEU A 152 -10.36 7.60 -3.44
CA LEU A 152 -10.87 7.00 -2.21
C LEU A 152 -12.19 6.25 -2.44
N ASP A 153 -13.10 6.83 -3.22
CA ASP A 153 -14.38 6.19 -3.57
C ASP A 153 -14.15 4.91 -4.40
N LEU A 154 -13.18 4.92 -5.30
CA LEU A 154 -12.80 3.74 -6.09
C LEU A 154 -12.12 2.67 -5.25
N TYR A 155 -11.31 3.05 -4.25
CA TYR A 155 -10.76 2.08 -3.27
C TYR A 155 -11.85 1.35 -2.51
N GLU A 156 -12.89 2.06 -2.07
CA GLU A 156 -14.04 1.47 -1.39
C GLU A 156 -14.81 0.52 -2.31
N GLN A 157 -15.14 0.97 -3.53
CA GLN A 157 -15.85 0.15 -4.53
C GLN A 157 -15.10 -1.13 -4.91
N GLU A 158 -13.78 -1.07 -5.00
CA GLU A 158 -12.94 -2.24 -5.30
C GLU A 158 -12.68 -3.14 -4.08
N GLY A 159 -13.02 -2.68 -2.87
CA GLY A 159 -12.66 -3.37 -1.63
C GLY A 159 -11.15 -3.45 -1.41
N LEU A 160 -10.40 -2.41 -1.79
CA LEU A 160 -8.96 -2.35 -1.57
C LEU A 160 -8.68 -2.07 -0.09
N CYS A 161 -8.41 -3.14 0.67
CA CYS A 161 -8.30 -3.08 2.13
C CYS A 161 -6.99 -2.49 2.68
N SER A 162 -6.01 -2.12 1.85
CA SER A 162 -4.72 -1.60 2.35
C SER A 162 -4.91 -0.22 2.99
N ALA A 163 -4.78 -0.13 4.31
CA ALA A 163 -4.98 1.11 5.04
C ALA A 163 -3.91 2.17 4.68
N SER A 164 -2.71 1.75 4.29
CA SER A 164 -1.69 2.66 3.74
C SER A 164 -2.15 3.42 2.48
N PHE A 165 -3.00 2.84 1.65
CA PHE A 165 -3.56 3.55 0.49
C PHE A 165 -4.48 4.67 0.92
N GLY A 166 -5.39 4.39 1.86
CA GLY A 166 -6.26 5.39 2.46
C GLY A 166 -5.49 6.48 3.21
N GLN A 167 -4.44 6.11 3.96
CA GLN A 167 -3.58 7.05 4.68
C GLN A 167 -2.91 8.04 3.73
N ASN A 168 -2.29 7.55 2.65
CA ASN A 168 -1.60 8.38 1.68
C ASN A 168 -2.56 9.34 0.96
N ALA A 169 -3.70 8.84 0.48
CA ALA A 169 -4.72 9.65 -0.17
C ALA A 169 -5.29 10.72 0.79
N CYS A 170 -5.65 10.35 2.02
CA CYS A 170 -6.16 11.32 3.00
C CYS A 170 -5.11 12.37 3.38
N PHE A 171 -3.82 11.99 3.47
CA PHE A 171 -2.77 12.95 3.78
C PHE A 171 -2.56 13.96 2.64
N MET A 172 -2.60 13.51 1.39
CA MET A 172 -2.57 14.40 0.23
C MET A 172 -3.78 15.34 0.21
N ALA A 173 -4.99 14.83 0.44
CA ALA A 173 -6.19 15.64 0.54
C ALA A 173 -6.08 16.71 1.64
N TYR A 174 -5.49 16.36 2.79
CA TYR A 174 -5.18 17.32 3.86
C TYR A 174 -4.24 18.43 3.38
N GLN A 175 -3.14 18.09 2.71
CA GLN A 175 -2.18 19.08 2.21
C GLN A 175 -2.80 20.01 1.16
N LEU A 176 -3.58 19.46 0.23
CA LEU A 176 -4.32 20.23 -0.78
C LEU A 176 -5.34 21.18 -0.12
N SER A 177 -6.14 20.67 0.82
CA SER A 177 -7.14 21.48 1.52
C SER A 177 -6.50 22.62 2.33
N LEU A 178 -5.31 22.40 2.89
CA LEU A 178 -4.55 23.49 3.53
C LEU A 178 -4.09 24.55 2.53
N GLY A 179 -3.61 24.14 1.35
CA GLY A 179 -3.19 25.05 0.29
C GLY A 179 -4.34 25.88 -0.28
N LEU A 180 -5.56 25.31 -0.29
CA LEU A 180 -6.81 25.97 -0.68
C LEU A 180 -7.45 26.81 0.45
N GLU A 181 -6.83 26.86 1.63
CA GLU A 181 -7.37 27.52 2.83
C GLU A 181 -8.72 26.95 3.32
N GLU A 182 -9.06 25.71 2.93
CA GLU A 182 -10.27 24.99 3.36
C GLU A 182 -10.03 24.27 4.70
N PHE A 183 -9.81 25.04 5.77
CA PHE A 183 -9.35 24.49 7.05
C PHE A 183 -10.29 23.45 7.67
N GLY A 184 -11.61 23.61 7.50
CA GLY A 184 -12.59 22.62 8.00
C GLY A 184 -12.45 21.27 7.28
N GLN A 185 -12.20 21.29 5.97
CA GLN A 185 -12.00 20.08 5.18
C GLN A 185 -10.62 19.46 5.47
N ALA A 186 -9.60 20.30 5.66
CA ALA A 186 -8.27 19.87 6.08
C ALA A 186 -8.33 19.10 7.43
N GLU A 187 -9.11 19.56 8.41
CA GLU A 187 -9.26 18.86 9.70
C GLU A 187 -9.83 17.45 9.52
N ILE A 188 -10.87 17.31 8.68
CA ILE A 188 -11.50 16.01 8.38
C ILE A 188 -10.46 15.07 7.76
N TRP A 189 -9.69 15.54 6.78
CA TRP A 189 -8.68 14.73 6.10
C TRP A 189 -7.51 14.36 7.02
N ALA A 190 -7.05 15.29 7.87
CA ALA A 190 -6.01 15.01 8.86
C ALA A 190 -6.43 13.90 9.82
N LYS A 191 -7.69 13.93 10.28
CA LYS A 191 -8.25 12.89 11.15
C LYS A 191 -8.33 11.54 10.45
N LYS A 192 -8.86 11.48 9.22
CA LYS A 192 -8.92 10.23 8.43
C LYS A 192 -7.52 9.67 8.16
N ALA A 193 -6.57 10.51 7.77
CA ALA A 193 -5.18 10.09 7.56
C ALA A 193 -4.57 9.49 8.83
N PHE A 194 -4.83 10.10 10.00
CA PHE A 194 -4.40 9.56 11.29
C PHE A 194 -5.04 8.21 11.62
N GLU A 195 -6.35 8.06 11.39
CA GLU A 195 -7.08 6.80 11.61
C GLU A 195 -6.53 5.66 10.74
N TYR A 196 -6.32 5.90 9.44
CA TYR A 196 -5.66 4.92 8.57
C TYR A 196 -4.22 4.63 9.00
N SER A 197 -3.47 5.65 9.44
CA SER A 197 -2.10 5.48 9.92
C SER A 197 -2.02 4.60 11.16
N LEU A 198 -3.01 4.64 12.05
CA LEU A 198 -3.09 3.71 13.18
C LEU A 198 -3.26 2.26 12.72
N LEU A 199 -4.03 2.04 11.65
CA LEU A 199 -4.28 0.71 11.10
C LEU A 199 -3.04 0.14 10.39
N CYS A 200 -2.39 0.92 9.52
CA CYS A 200 -1.28 0.40 8.72
C CYS A 200 0.09 0.48 9.39
N HIS A 201 0.30 1.39 10.35
CA HIS A 201 1.61 1.59 10.99
C HIS A 201 1.63 1.43 12.52
N GLY A 202 0.47 1.46 13.18
CA GLY A 202 0.38 1.42 14.64
C GLY A 202 0.73 2.74 15.34
N ALA A 203 0.34 2.86 16.61
CA ALA A 203 0.38 4.13 17.36
C ALA A 203 1.79 4.69 17.63
N THR A 204 2.83 3.86 17.55
CA THR A 204 4.22 4.24 17.85
C THR A 204 4.98 4.75 16.64
N HIS A 205 4.47 4.56 15.42
CA HIS A 205 5.13 4.95 14.20
C HIS A 205 5.35 6.46 14.09
N ALA A 206 6.43 6.87 13.43
CA ALA A 206 6.76 8.29 13.25
C ALA A 206 5.63 9.03 12.50
N THR A 207 5.20 8.48 11.36
CA THR A 207 4.07 9.01 10.55
C THR A 207 2.81 9.17 11.39
N THR A 208 2.43 8.14 12.17
CA THR A 208 1.22 8.18 13.01
C THR A 208 1.30 9.26 14.08
N ARG A 209 2.47 9.47 14.69
CA ARG A 209 2.67 10.55 15.67
C ARG A 209 2.61 11.94 15.04
N ILE A 210 3.10 12.10 13.82
CA ILE A 210 3.01 13.36 13.05
C ILE A 210 1.54 13.65 12.72
N LEU A 211 0.84 12.69 12.12
CA LEU A 211 -0.58 12.82 11.77
C LEU A 211 -1.46 13.06 13.00
N LYS A 212 -1.15 12.43 14.14
CA LYS A 212 -1.83 12.72 15.41
C LYS A 212 -1.74 14.20 15.78
N ARG A 213 -0.58 14.83 15.61
CA ARG A 213 -0.39 16.26 15.92
C ARG A 213 -1.20 17.13 14.97
N HIS A 214 -1.24 16.81 13.68
CA HIS A 214 -2.06 17.51 12.70
C HIS A 214 -3.55 17.40 13.05
N ALA A 215 -4.03 16.20 13.36
CA ALA A 215 -5.40 15.95 13.77
C ALA A 215 -5.79 16.59 15.12
N SER A 216 -4.82 16.85 16.02
CA SER A 216 -5.08 17.41 17.35
C SER A 216 -4.87 18.92 17.49
N ARG A 217 -4.25 19.59 16.51
CA ARG A 217 -3.71 20.96 16.65
C ARG A 217 -4.74 22.08 16.66
N GLN A 218 -6.04 21.82 16.58
CA GLN A 218 -7.03 22.88 16.32
C GLN A 218 -8.13 23.03 17.39
N ARG A 219 -7.79 22.83 18.67
CA ARG A 219 -8.64 23.25 19.81
C ARG A 219 -8.09 24.46 20.59
N GLN A 220 -7.25 25.29 19.97
CA GLN A 220 -6.74 26.52 20.58
C GLN A 220 -6.84 27.68 19.60
#